data_AF-A0A2M7HZE4-F1
#
_entry.id   AF-A0A2M7HZE4-F1
#
_cell.length_a   1.000
_cell.length_b   1.000
_cell.length_c   1.000
_cell.angle_alpha   90.00
_cell.angle_beta   90.00
_cell.angle_gamma   90.00
#
_symmetry.space_group_name_H-M   'P 1'
#
loop_
_entity.id
_entity.type
_entity.pdbx_description
1 polymer ?
#
loop_
_entity_poly.entity_id
_entity_poly.type
_entity_poly.pdbx_seq_one_letter_code
_entity_poly.pdbx_strand_id
1 'polypeptide(L)'
;MKTNKIFGLILLIIGVAIIIYGLYSSFKIFTAKETAPEIFKTQAQTITEKPGGVEQEMGKAVGEQLQKMLPTDSVPRLLNLISWSLWAAILIFSGTQIAGLGIKLLK
;
A
#
# COMPACT_ATOMS: atom_id res chain seq x y z
N MET A 1 36.93 -8.50 -13.18
CA MET A 1 35.75 -9.36 -12.88
C MET A 1 34.88 -9.43 -14.12
N LYS A 2 34.32 -10.59 -14.48
CA LYS A 2 33.41 -10.72 -15.63
C LYS A 2 32.22 -9.76 -15.45
N THR A 3 31.91 -8.93 -16.43
CA THR A 3 30.88 -7.86 -16.37
C THR A 3 29.54 -8.38 -15.82
N ASN A 4 29.15 -9.61 -16.19
CA ASN A 4 27.92 -10.25 -15.72
C ASN A 4 27.86 -10.43 -14.20
N LYS A 5 29.00 -10.68 -13.55
CA LYS A 5 29.06 -10.81 -12.08
C LYS A 5 28.89 -9.46 -11.38
N ILE A 6 29.37 -8.38 -11.99
CA ILE A 6 29.17 -7.02 -11.47
C ILE A 6 27.70 -6.64 -11.56
N PHE A 7 27.05 -6.88 -12.71
CA PHE A 7 25.61 -6.66 -12.86
C PHE A 7 24.79 -7.54 -11.90
N GLY A 8 25.12 -8.82 -11.77
CA GLY A 8 24.44 -9.71 -10.84
C GLY A 8 24.50 -9.24 -9.39
N LEU A 9 25.66 -8.75 -8.94
CA LEU A 9 25.83 -8.18 -7.60
C LEU A 9 25.00 -6.90 -7.41
N ILE A 10 25.01 -6.01 -8.40
CA ILE A 10 24.23 -4.77 -8.36
C ILE A 10 22.73 -5.08 -8.25
N LEU A 11 22.22 -5.99 -9.09
CA LEU A 11 20.81 -6.41 -9.04
C LEU A 11 20.45 -7.04 -7.70
N LEU A 12 21.34 -7.87 -7.14
CA LEU A 12 21.12 -8.47 -5.83
C LEU A 12 20.98 -7.41 -4.73
N ILE A 13 21.91 -6.45 -4.68
CA ILE A 13 21.90 -5.37 -3.69
C ILE A 13 20.65 -4.52 -3.84
N ILE A 14 20.28 -4.15 -5.07
CA ILE A 14 19.07 -3.35 -5.34
C ILE A 14 17.81 -4.09 -4.90
N GLY A 15 17.67 -5.37 -5.25
CA GLY A 15 16.50 -6.16 -4.86
C GLY A 15 16.34 -6.27 -3.34
N VAL A 16 17.44 -6.50 -2.63
CA VAL A 16 17.46 -6.54 -1.16
C VAL A 16 17.15 -5.17 -0.56
N ALA A 17 17.72 -4.09 -1.10
CA ALA A 17 17.46 -2.74 -0.63
C ALA A 17 15.98 -2.35 -0.76
N ILE A 18 15.32 -2.74 -1.86
CA ILE A 18 13.88 -2.51 -2.07
C ILE A 18 13.05 -3.23 -0.98
N ILE A 19 13.38 -4.49 -0.67
CA ILE A 19 12.68 -5.26 0.37
C ILE A 19 12.86 -4.60 1.74
N ILE A 20 14.11 -4.27 2.11
CA ILE A 20 14.42 -3.62 3.39
C ILE A 20 13.68 -2.28 3.51
N TYR A 21 13.67 -1.48 2.44
CA TYR A 21 12.94 -0.22 2.41
C TYR A 21 11.44 -0.41 2.60
N GLY A 22 10.83 -1.35 1.87
CA GLY A 22 9.40 -1.66 1.99
C GLY A 22 9.00 -2.13 3.40
N LEU A 23 9.82 -2.96 4.03
CA LEU A 23 9.63 -3.40 5.41
C LEU A 23 9.79 -2.25 6.40
N TYR A 24 10.82 -1.43 6.24
CA TYR A 24 11.08 -0.29 7.12
C TYR A 24 9.94 0.75 7.06
N SER A 25 9.46 1.07 5.87
CA SER A 25 8.33 1.98 5.68
C SER A 25 7.04 1.38 6.27
N SER A 26 6.79 0.08 6.05
CA SER A 26 5.64 -0.61 6.66
C SER A 26 5.71 -0.62 8.19
N PHE A 27 6.90 -0.78 8.77
CA PHE A 27 7.10 -0.73 10.22
C PHE A 27 6.76 0.64 10.81
N LYS A 28 7.15 1.73 10.13
CA LYS A 28 6.79 3.09 10.57
C LYS A 28 5.29 3.34 10.54
N ILE A 29 4.62 2.88 9.49
CA ILE A 29 3.17 3.00 9.34
C ILE A 29 2.44 2.17 10.40
N PHE A 30 2.90 0.95 10.64
CA PHE A 30 2.35 0.08 11.68
C PHE A 30 2.53 0.67 13.09
N THR A 31 3.68 1.30 13.37
CA THR A 31 3.95 1.95 14.68
C THR A 31 3.29 3.34 14.79
N ALA A 32 2.46 3.73 13.81
CA ALA A 32 1.82 5.04 13.74
C ALA A 32 2.79 6.23 13.82
N LYS A 33 4.07 6.02 13.46
CA LYS A 33 5.07 7.08 13.35
C LYS A 33 4.92 7.89 12.07
N GLU A 34 4.39 7.26 11.03
CA GLU A 34 4.00 7.87 9.76
C GLU A 34 2.60 7.37 9.38
N THR A 35 1.79 8.19 8.72
CA THR A 35 0.48 7.78 8.22
C THR A 35 0.63 7.08 6.87
N ALA A 36 -0.20 6.06 6.63
CA ALA A 36 -0.30 5.47 5.30
C ALA A 36 -0.78 6.52 4.29
N PRO A 37 -0.34 6.46 3.03
CA PRO A 37 -0.83 7.34 1.98
C PRO A 37 -2.37 7.37 1.95
N GLU A 38 -2.95 8.57 2.01
CA GLU A 38 -4.40 8.75 2.07
C GLU A 38 -5.01 8.73 0.66
N ILE A 39 -5.33 7.52 0.19
CA ILE A 39 -6.06 7.28 -1.05
C ILE A 39 -7.57 7.46 -0.82
N PHE A 40 -8.05 7.00 0.34
CA PHE A 40 -9.42 7.16 0.80
C PHE A 40 -9.50 8.27 1.84
N LYS A 41 -10.35 9.26 1.61
CA LYS A 41 -10.57 10.41 2.51
C LYS A 41 -12.04 10.51 2.88
N THR A 42 -12.32 10.89 4.11
CA THR A 42 -13.67 11.25 4.55
C THR A 42 -14.00 12.61 3.92
N GLN A 43 -14.84 12.63 2.87
CA GLN A 43 -15.40 13.90 2.41
C GLN A 43 -16.45 14.33 3.42
N ALA A 44 -16.18 15.41 4.17
CA ALA A 44 -17.23 16.12 4.88
C ALA A 44 -18.21 16.65 3.82
N GLN A 45 -19.34 15.95 3.65
CA GLN A 45 -20.38 16.38 2.73
C GLN A 45 -20.93 17.72 3.21
N THR A 46 -20.59 18.81 2.51
CA THR A 46 -21.55 19.90 2.36
C THR A 46 -22.63 19.32 1.43
N ILE A 47 -23.80 19.02 1.98
CA ILE A 47 -24.91 18.44 1.23
C ILE A 47 -25.34 19.48 0.17
N THR A 48 -24.87 19.32 -1.05
CA THR A 48 -25.56 19.83 -2.24
C THR A 48 -26.22 18.63 -2.89
N GLU A 49 -27.51 18.47 -2.65
CA GLU A 49 -28.33 17.41 -3.23
C GLU A 49 -28.19 17.42 -4.76
N LYS A 50 -27.63 16.34 -5.31
CA LYS A 50 -27.86 15.94 -6.70
C LYS A 50 -28.58 14.59 -6.67
N PRO A 51 -29.64 14.41 -7.48
CA PRO A 51 -30.34 13.14 -7.55
C PRO A 51 -29.46 12.15 -8.31
N GLY A 52 -28.91 11.17 -7.61
CA GLY A 52 -28.03 10.14 -8.16
C GLY A 52 -28.47 8.76 -7.67
N GLY A 53 -28.56 7.82 -8.61
CA GLY A 53 -29.33 6.57 -8.49
C GLY A 53 -28.86 5.55 -7.47
N VAL A 54 -29.48 4.37 -7.55
CA VAL A 54 -29.48 3.25 -6.58
C VAL A 54 -28.10 2.90 -5.98
N GLU A 55 -27.00 3.06 -6.71
CA GLU A 55 -25.63 2.84 -6.18
C GLU A 55 -25.23 3.82 -5.06
N GLN A 56 -25.73 5.05 -5.11
CA GLN A 56 -25.43 6.08 -4.13
C GLN A 56 -26.25 5.91 -2.85
N GLU A 57 -27.46 5.37 -2.96
CA GLU A 57 -28.31 4.99 -1.82
C GLU A 57 -27.75 3.75 -1.09
N MET A 58 -27.26 2.75 -1.84
CA MET A 58 -26.60 1.58 -1.28
C MET A 58 -25.32 1.97 -0.52
N GLY A 59 -24.49 2.84 -1.11
CA GLY A 59 -23.28 3.35 -0.47
C GLY A 59 -23.55 4.14 0.82
N LYS A 60 -24.64 4.93 0.86
CA LYS A 60 -25.06 5.66 2.05
C LYS A 60 -25.59 4.75 3.14
N ALA A 61 -26.43 3.76 2.82
CA ALA A 61 -26.98 2.81 3.79
C ALA A 61 -25.89 1.99 4.49
N VAL A 62 -24.90 1.51 3.72
CA VAL A 62 -23.73 0.80 4.27
C VAL A 62 -22.87 1.75 5.11
N GLY A 63 -22.67 2.97 4.64
CA GLY A 63 -21.91 4.01 5.35
C GLY A 63 -22.52 4.36 6.71
N GLU A 64 -23.83 4.60 6.79
CA GLU A 64 -24.52 4.94 8.04
C GLU A 64 -24.51 3.79 9.06
N GLN A 65 -24.66 2.55 8.59
CA GLN A 65 -24.64 1.38 9.47
C GLN A 65 -23.22 1.13 10.04
N LEU A 66 -22.18 1.36 9.24
CA LEU A 66 -20.79 1.29 9.69
C LEU A 66 -20.42 2.45 10.61
N GLN A 67 -20.90 3.67 10.36
CA GLN A 67 -20.68 4.85 11.22
C GLN A 67 -21.30 4.69 12.62
N LYS A 68 -22.40 3.95 12.75
CA LYS A 68 -23.01 3.65 14.06
C LYS A 68 -22.16 2.69 14.91
N MET A 69 -21.27 1.90 14.30
CA MET A 69 -20.45 0.91 14.99
C MET A 69 -18.97 1.31 15.10
N LEU A 70 -18.48 2.15 14.20
CA LEU A 70 -17.07 2.55 14.12
C LEU A 70 -16.94 4.08 13.97
N PRO A 71 -15.93 4.71 14.60
CA PRO A 71 -15.65 6.13 14.40
C PRO A 71 -15.49 6.45 12.91
N THR A 72 -16.04 7.58 12.47
CA THR A 72 -16.19 7.99 11.06
C THR A 72 -14.88 7.92 10.25
N ASP A 73 -13.73 8.09 10.89
CA ASP A 73 -12.41 8.07 10.26
C ASP A 73 -11.73 6.70 10.22
N SER A 74 -12.33 5.68 10.86
CA SER A 74 -11.74 4.34 10.96
C SER A 74 -11.78 3.58 9.64
N VAL A 75 -12.87 3.73 8.88
CA VAL A 75 -13.06 3.01 7.61
C VAL A 75 -12.07 3.48 6.54
N PRO A 76 -11.92 4.78 6.23
CA PRO A 76 -10.93 5.23 5.26
C PRO A 76 -9.50 4.87 5.67
N ARG A 77 -9.18 4.98 6.97
CA ARG A 77 -7.87 4.60 7.51
C ARG A 77 -7.57 3.11 7.31
N LEU A 78 -8.53 2.23 7.56
CA LEU A 78 -8.38 0.79 7.34
C LEU A 78 -8.17 0.48 5.85
N LEU A 79 -8.94 1.12 4.95
CA LEU A 79 -8.77 0.95 3.50
C LEU A 79 -7.40 1.43 3.02
N ASN A 80 -6.90 2.57 3.55
CA ASN A 80 -5.55 3.06 3.27
C ASN A 80 -4.46 2.08 3.73
N LEU A 81 -4.62 1.46 4.91
CA LEU A 81 -3.69 0.44 5.40
C LEU A 81 -3.70 -0.82 4.54
N ILE A 82 -4.87 -1.26 4.07
CA ILE A 82 -4.97 -2.41 3.14
C ILE A 82 -4.27 -2.07 1.82
N SER A 83 -4.54 -0.88 1.27
CA SER A 83 -3.89 -0.43 0.03
C SER A 83 -2.37 -0.38 0.18
N TRP A 84 -1.88 0.15 1.31
CA TRP A 84 -0.45 0.13 1.63
C TRP A 84 0.10 -1.29 1.74
N SER A 85 -0.63 -2.20 2.38
CA SER A 85 -0.22 -3.60 2.52
C SER A 85 -0.07 -4.30 1.17
N LEU A 86 -0.99 -4.04 0.24
CA LEU A 86 -0.91 -4.53 -1.13
C LEU A 86 0.32 -3.96 -1.86
N TRP A 87 0.57 -2.67 -1.70
CA TRP A 87 1.75 -2.02 -2.26
C TRP A 87 3.06 -2.61 -1.71
N ALA A 88 3.14 -2.81 -0.39
CA ALA A 88 4.28 -3.45 0.27
C ALA A 88 4.50 -4.89 -0.22
N ALA A 89 3.43 -5.66 -0.41
CA ALA A 89 3.52 -7.01 -0.97
C ALA A 89 4.11 -7.01 -2.39
N ILE A 90 3.70 -6.05 -3.23
CA ILE A 90 4.26 -5.86 -4.58
C ILE A 90 5.75 -5.53 -4.50
N LEU A 91 6.15 -4.59 -3.62
CA LEU A 91 7.56 -4.24 -3.44
C LEU A 91 8.42 -5.44 -3.02
N ILE A 92 7.94 -6.25 -2.07
CA ILE A 92 8.65 -7.45 -1.61
C ILE A 92 8.76 -8.47 -2.75
N PHE A 93 7.67 -8.69 -3.48
CA PHE A 93 7.65 -9.61 -4.62
C PHE A 93 8.63 -9.16 -5.71
N SER A 94 8.55 -7.91 -6.14
CA SER A 94 9.45 -7.34 -7.15
C SER A 94 10.91 -7.36 -6.71
N GLY A 95 11.20 -6.97 -5.46
CA GLY A 95 12.55 -7.03 -4.90
C GLY A 95 13.12 -8.44 -4.90
N THR A 96 12.29 -9.45 -4.61
CA THR A 96 12.68 -10.86 -4.65
C THR A 96 13.00 -11.32 -6.07
N GLN A 97 12.20 -10.91 -7.07
CA GLN A 97 12.48 -11.22 -8.48
C GLN A 97 13.78 -10.59 -8.96
N ILE A 98 14.02 -9.31 -8.63
CA ILE A 98 15.24 -8.59 -8.99
C ILE A 98 16.47 -9.24 -8.35
N ALA A 99 16.39 -9.55 -7.05
CA ALA A 99 17.47 -10.25 -6.34
C ALA A 99 17.74 -11.65 -6.93
N GLY A 100 16.67 -12.39 -7.27
CA GLY A 100 16.77 -13.70 -7.91
C GLY A 100 17.45 -13.65 -9.28
N LEU A 101 17.17 -12.64 -10.10
CA LEU A 101 17.90 -12.41 -11.35
C LEU A 101 19.38 -12.10 -11.08
N GLY A 102 19.67 -11.28 -10.06
CA GLY A 102 21.03 -11.00 -9.63
C GLY A 102 21.82 -12.27 -9.28
N ILE A 103 21.22 -13.17 -8.50
CA ILE A 103 21.82 -14.46 -8.12
C ILE A 103 22.06 -15.34 -9.34
N LYS A 104 21.13 -15.38 -10.29
CA LYS A 104 21.27 -16.17 -11.54
C LYS A 104 22.45 -15.70 -12.40
N LEU A 105 22.75 -14.39 -12.42
CA LEU A 105 23.89 -13.83 -13.17
C LEU A 105 25.24 -14.00 -12.47
N LEU A 106 25.24 -14.30 -11.17
CA LEU A 106 26.45 -14.53 -10.37
C LEU A 106 26.98 -15.97 -10.49
N LYS A 107 26.07 -16.92 -10.72
CA LYS A 107 26.40 -18.32 -11.06
C LYS A 107 26.96 -18.40 -12.48
#